data_AF-A0A0Q8REZ4-F1
#
_entry.id   AF-A0A0Q8REZ4-F1
#
_cell.length_a   1.000
_cell.length_b   1.000
_cell.length_c   1.000
_cell.angle_alpha   90.00
_cell.angle_beta   90.00
_cell.angle_gamma   90.00
#
_symmetry.space_group_name_H-M   'P 1'
#
loop_
_entity.id
_entity.type
_entity.pdbx_description
1 polymer ?
#
loop_
_entity_poly.entity_id
_entity_poly.type
_entity_poly.pdbx_seq_one_letter_code
_entity_poly.pdbx_strand_id
1 'polypeptide(L)'
;MCNALHHHYLRKLGLAMLAGLLLVAGVVMLADPYGLYGVVRKPGLNAEKPVPQHFRNEIKLAGARRLGATQFLVGNSRVEVGFDPDSPLLGGGAYNLGLAGTGTMVAVGQLQYLRSLGISPSRVIAGLDFHDALLAPGQQGGARKPPVAGAGKLGWRVESLFSLSALRDAAATFAMQGDREAETMTERGLNPLHQYIKFVRYDGYYKIFRQRAEENAASLVKKAPGGLDRQGLRAELRALVDAAASDNPGVDLRLMVYAYHAQMLALYEASGMWQRFEEWKRIVLEEAQAARTRYPQAQITVHDFSGFGEFNCEAIPGPNRKGTTHWYWEAGHQKPALGEEMLRRMLAGAPQDGFGMALTLQNLEQDRQRIAAERAACAAAQPALFAEAHELVARAARRLGKGQ
;
A
#
# COMPACT_ATOMS: atom_id res chain seq x y z
N MET A 1 -46.97 37.64 -27.33
CA MET A 1 -45.56 38.12 -27.45
C MET A 1 -44.67 37.73 -26.26
N CYS A 2 -45.19 37.53 -25.03
CA CYS A 2 -44.38 37.12 -23.86
C CYS A 2 -43.75 35.71 -23.96
N ASN A 3 -44.41 34.75 -24.62
CA ASN A 3 -43.90 33.38 -24.80
C ASN A 3 -42.69 33.26 -25.73
N ALA A 4 -42.60 34.06 -26.79
CA ALA A 4 -41.51 33.96 -27.77
C ALA A 4 -40.17 34.44 -27.20
N LEU A 5 -40.19 35.51 -26.39
CA LEU A 5 -39.02 36.02 -25.68
C LEU A 5 -38.55 35.05 -24.58
N HIS A 6 -39.49 34.43 -23.85
CA HIS A 6 -39.17 33.38 -22.88
C HIS A 6 -38.53 32.15 -23.54
N HIS A 7 -39.08 31.65 -24.64
CA HIS A 7 -38.46 30.53 -25.37
C HIS A 7 -37.09 30.86 -25.92
N HIS A 8 -36.88 32.08 -26.43
CA HIS A 8 -35.58 32.50 -26.93
C HIS A 8 -34.53 32.65 -25.81
N TYR A 9 -34.92 33.19 -24.65
CA TYR A 9 -34.08 33.26 -23.46
C TYR A 9 -33.72 31.87 -22.93
N LEU A 10 -34.69 30.98 -22.75
CA LEU A 10 -34.46 29.61 -22.29
C LEU A 10 -33.55 28.82 -23.25
N ARG A 11 -33.70 29.02 -24.56
CA ARG A 11 -32.80 28.43 -25.56
C ARG A 11 -31.37 28.96 -25.43
N LYS A 12 -31.19 30.28 -25.29
CA LYS A 12 -29.87 30.89 -25.10
C LYS A 12 -29.20 30.44 -23.81
N LEU A 13 -29.94 30.41 -22.71
CA LEU A 13 -29.47 29.91 -21.43
C LEU A 13 -29.06 28.44 -21.52
N GLY A 14 -29.91 27.59 -22.14
CA GLY A 14 -29.61 26.18 -22.36
C GLY A 14 -28.35 25.97 -23.20
N LEU A 15 -28.17 26.74 -24.29
CA LEU A 15 -26.96 26.69 -25.12
C LEU A 15 -25.71 27.14 -24.36
N ALA A 16 -25.80 28.21 -23.56
CA ALA A 16 -24.69 28.69 -22.75
C ALA A 16 -24.28 27.67 -21.67
N MET A 17 -25.26 27.07 -20.99
CA MET A 17 -25.01 26.00 -20.01
C MET A 17 -24.39 24.76 -20.67
N LEU A 18 -24.89 24.35 -21.83
CA LEU A 18 -24.32 23.24 -22.59
C LEU A 18 -22.89 23.52 -23.04
N ALA A 19 -22.62 24.72 -23.56
CA ALA A 19 -21.27 25.13 -23.94
C ALA A 19 -20.31 25.13 -22.73
N GLY A 20 -20.77 25.62 -21.58
CA GLY A 20 -19.99 25.55 -20.33
C GLY A 20 -19.68 24.12 -19.89
N LEU A 21 -20.69 23.23 -19.94
CA LEU A 21 -20.50 21.81 -19.62
C LEU A 21 -19.51 21.12 -20.57
N LEU A 22 -19.63 21.37 -21.88
CA LEU A 22 -18.71 20.83 -22.88
C LEU A 22 -17.29 21.37 -22.70
N LEU A 23 -17.14 22.65 -22.33
CA LEU A 23 -15.83 23.23 -22.03
C LEU A 23 -15.19 22.57 -20.81
N VAL A 24 -15.94 22.40 -19.71
CA VAL A 24 -15.45 21.71 -18.51
C VAL A 24 -15.05 20.27 -18.83
N ALA A 25 -15.92 19.53 -19.52
CA ALA A 25 -15.61 18.16 -19.94
C ALA A 25 -14.37 18.11 -20.84
N GLY A 26 -14.25 19.03 -21.80
CA GLY A 26 -13.08 19.14 -22.68
C GLY A 26 -11.78 19.41 -21.92
N VAL A 27 -11.79 20.33 -20.95
CA VAL A 27 -10.62 20.63 -20.10
C VAL A 27 -10.23 19.42 -19.25
N VAL A 28 -11.20 18.76 -18.61
CA VAL A 28 -10.95 17.57 -17.78
C VAL A 28 -10.46 16.40 -18.63
N MET A 29 -10.99 16.20 -19.84
CA MET A 29 -10.51 15.17 -20.77
C MET A 29 -9.11 15.47 -21.31
N LEU A 30 -8.77 16.75 -21.52
CA LEU A 30 -7.44 17.17 -21.95
C LEU A 30 -6.40 17.00 -20.83
N ALA A 31 -6.73 17.43 -19.62
CA ALA A 31 -5.88 17.21 -18.46
C ALA A 31 -5.75 15.72 -18.14
N ASP A 32 -6.85 14.98 -18.27
CA ASP A 32 -6.99 13.57 -17.90
C ASP A 32 -6.32 13.27 -16.54
N PRO A 33 -6.75 13.91 -15.45
CA PRO A 33 -6.05 13.86 -14.16
C PRO A 33 -5.91 12.43 -13.61
N TYR A 34 -6.75 11.51 -14.07
CA TYR A 34 -6.82 10.13 -13.59
C TYR A 34 -6.36 9.10 -14.64
N GLY A 35 -5.93 9.53 -15.83
CA GLY A 35 -5.53 8.62 -16.91
C GLY A 35 -6.68 7.74 -17.40
N LEU A 36 -7.91 8.24 -17.47
CA LEU A 36 -9.09 7.48 -17.87
C LEU A 36 -9.44 7.64 -19.34
N TYR A 37 -9.11 8.80 -19.93
CA TYR A 37 -9.59 9.18 -21.27
C TYR A 37 -8.53 8.98 -22.35
N GLY A 38 -7.25 9.21 -22.04
CA GLY A 38 -6.14 8.92 -22.95
C GLY A 38 -6.14 9.72 -24.26
N VAL A 39 -6.77 10.91 -24.30
CA VAL A 39 -6.89 11.72 -25.53
C VAL A 39 -5.53 12.27 -25.98
N VAL A 40 -4.76 12.81 -25.03
CA VAL A 40 -3.39 13.31 -25.24
C VAL A 40 -2.57 12.98 -23.99
N ARG A 41 -1.29 12.65 -24.16
CA ARG A 41 -0.33 12.65 -23.06
C ARG A 41 0.99 13.27 -23.53
N LYS A 42 1.38 14.39 -22.92
CA LYS A 42 2.60 15.12 -23.30
C LYS A 42 3.37 15.60 -22.06
N PRO A 43 4.69 15.37 -21.99
CA PRO A 43 5.54 15.95 -20.95
C PRO A 43 5.40 17.48 -20.91
N GLY A 44 5.33 18.04 -19.70
CA GLY A 44 5.13 19.48 -19.50
C GLY A 44 3.68 19.97 -19.68
N LEU A 45 2.76 19.10 -20.09
CA LEU A 45 1.33 19.43 -20.21
C LEU A 45 0.50 18.63 -19.21
N ASN A 46 0.53 17.30 -19.30
CA ASN A 46 -0.34 16.43 -18.53
C ASN A 46 0.24 15.03 -18.30
N ALA A 47 1.56 14.85 -18.40
CA ALA A 47 2.17 13.52 -18.25
C ALA A 47 2.19 13.05 -16.80
N GLU A 48 2.43 13.97 -15.87
CA GLU A 48 2.36 13.77 -14.42
C GLU A 48 0.93 13.96 -13.93
N LYS A 49 0.48 13.12 -13.01
CA LYS A 49 -0.92 13.05 -12.58
C LYS A 49 -1.00 13.14 -11.06
N PRO A 50 -1.92 13.94 -10.49
CA PRO A 50 -2.10 14.00 -9.05
C PRO A 50 -2.58 12.64 -8.52
N VAL A 51 -2.31 12.35 -7.24
CA VAL A 51 -2.91 11.20 -6.58
C VAL A 51 -4.42 11.43 -6.45
N PRO A 52 -5.28 10.56 -7.00
CA PRO A 52 -6.73 10.74 -6.88
C PRO A 52 -7.15 10.68 -5.42
N GLN A 53 -8.04 11.57 -4.97
CA GLN A 53 -8.59 11.53 -3.60
C GLN A 53 -9.85 10.67 -3.51
N HIS A 54 -10.57 10.53 -4.63
CA HIS A 54 -11.76 9.70 -4.77
C HIS A 54 -11.54 8.60 -5.81
N PHE A 55 -12.30 7.51 -5.72
CA PHE A 55 -12.30 6.41 -6.69
C PHE A 55 -10.94 5.79 -6.99
N ARG A 56 -9.98 5.89 -6.05
CA ARG A 56 -8.61 5.39 -6.23
C ARG A 56 -8.58 3.93 -6.66
N ASN A 57 -9.43 3.10 -6.04
CA ASN A 57 -9.53 1.69 -6.37
C ASN A 57 -10.02 1.48 -7.81
N GLU A 58 -11.11 2.15 -8.19
CA GLU A 58 -11.71 2.08 -9.53
C GLU A 58 -10.75 2.60 -10.61
N ILE A 59 -10.05 3.70 -10.33
CA ILE A 59 -9.05 4.30 -11.24
C ILE A 59 -7.89 3.34 -11.45
N LYS A 60 -7.33 2.75 -10.38
CA LYS A 60 -6.26 1.75 -10.49
C LYS A 60 -6.70 0.51 -11.26
N LEU A 61 -7.90 -0.01 -10.99
CA LEU A 61 -8.47 -1.15 -11.74
C LEU A 61 -8.72 -0.83 -13.22
N ALA A 62 -9.20 0.38 -13.52
CA ALA A 62 -9.37 0.85 -14.88
C ALA A 62 -8.02 0.98 -15.61
N GLY A 63 -6.99 1.51 -14.92
CA GLY A 63 -5.62 1.60 -15.42
C GLY A 63 -5.03 0.22 -15.72
N ALA A 64 -5.13 -0.72 -14.78
CA ALA A 64 -4.66 -2.09 -14.93
C ALA A 64 -5.28 -2.78 -16.16
N ARG A 65 -6.60 -2.64 -16.33
CA ARG A 65 -7.32 -3.17 -17.50
C ARG A 65 -6.85 -2.50 -18.79
N ARG A 66 -6.77 -1.16 -18.81
CA ARG A 66 -6.41 -0.38 -20.00
C ARG A 66 -5.00 -0.73 -20.50
N LEU A 67 -4.07 -0.98 -19.58
CA LEU A 67 -2.68 -1.33 -19.89
C LEU A 67 -2.47 -2.84 -20.13
N GLY A 68 -3.53 -3.65 -20.08
CA GLY A 68 -3.43 -5.10 -20.27
C GLY A 68 -2.54 -5.78 -19.23
N ALA A 69 -2.54 -5.30 -17.98
CA ALA A 69 -1.70 -5.85 -16.92
C ALA A 69 -2.08 -7.31 -16.61
N THR A 70 -1.06 -8.14 -16.41
CA THR A 70 -1.19 -9.57 -16.07
C THR A 70 -0.54 -9.91 -14.73
N GLN A 71 0.28 -9.00 -14.18
CA GLN A 71 0.90 -9.16 -12.86
C GLN A 71 0.39 -8.06 -11.93
N PHE A 72 0.05 -8.42 -10.70
CA PHE A 72 -0.52 -7.47 -9.74
C PHE A 72 0.28 -7.41 -8.45
N LEU A 73 0.66 -6.21 -8.06
CA LEU A 73 1.20 -5.91 -6.74
C LEU A 73 0.01 -5.44 -5.88
N VAL A 74 -0.37 -6.22 -4.88
CA VAL A 74 -1.56 -5.96 -4.06
C VAL A 74 -1.20 -5.82 -2.58
N GLY A 75 -1.90 -4.96 -1.86
CA GLY A 75 -1.64 -4.71 -0.45
C GLY A 75 -2.02 -3.30 -0.05
N ASN A 76 -1.40 -2.80 1.01
CA ASN A 76 -1.72 -1.47 1.55
C ASN A 76 -0.74 -0.39 1.07
N SER A 77 -0.61 0.71 1.82
CA SER A 77 0.28 1.83 1.51
C SER A 77 1.74 1.41 1.31
N ARG A 78 2.21 0.34 1.96
CA ARG A 78 3.57 -0.18 1.78
C ARG A 78 3.80 -0.77 0.39
N VAL A 79 2.78 -1.40 -0.19
CA VAL A 79 2.85 -1.87 -1.58
C VAL A 79 2.74 -0.69 -2.53
N GLU A 80 1.78 0.20 -2.28
CA GLU A 80 1.53 1.38 -3.12
C GLU A 80 2.76 2.27 -3.30
N VAL A 81 3.56 2.43 -2.24
CA VAL A 81 4.71 3.33 -2.23
C VAL A 81 6.02 2.61 -2.51
N GLY A 82 6.14 1.38 -2.01
CA GLY A 82 7.42 0.69 -1.97
C GLY A 82 7.77 -0.04 -3.26
N PHE A 83 6.81 -0.40 -4.12
CA PHE A 83 7.07 -1.28 -5.26
C PHE A 83 6.80 -0.62 -6.59
N ASP A 84 7.85 -0.50 -7.40
CA ASP A 84 7.76 0.03 -8.75
C ASP A 84 7.29 -1.06 -9.74
N PRO A 85 6.10 -0.92 -10.35
CA PRO A 85 5.62 -1.85 -11.37
C PRO A 85 6.39 -1.78 -12.70
N ASP A 86 7.27 -0.78 -12.88
CA ASP A 86 8.17 -0.68 -14.02
C ASP A 86 9.56 -1.30 -13.76
N SER A 87 9.76 -1.93 -12.59
CA SER A 87 10.98 -2.69 -12.30
C SER A 87 11.30 -3.71 -13.41
N PRO A 88 12.55 -3.74 -13.92
CA PRO A 88 12.94 -4.71 -14.95
C PRO A 88 12.83 -6.16 -14.44
N LEU A 89 12.88 -6.39 -13.12
CA LEU A 89 12.75 -7.70 -12.49
C LEU A 89 11.37 -8.32 -12.70
N LEU A 90 10.34 -7.51 -12.95
CA LEU A 90 8.98 -7.98 -13.21
C LEU A 90 8.80 -8.42 -14.67
N GLY A 91 9.70 -8.05 -15.59
CA GLY A 91 9.59 -8.42 -17.01
C GLY A 91 8.43 -7.77 -17.75
N GLY A 92 7.84 -6.70 -17.19
CA GLY A 92 6.70 -5.97 -17.77
C GLY A 92 5.32 -6.55 -17.43
N GLY A 93 4.27 -5.80 -17.75
CA GLY A 93 2.88 -6.22 -17.51
C GLY A 93 2.44 -6.18 -16.03
N ALA A 94 3.23 -5.59 -15.15
CA ALA A 94 2.87 -5.38 -13.75
C ALA A 94 2.07 -4.10 -13.54
N TYR A 95 1.16 -4.13 -12.58
CA TYR A 95 0.43 -2.97 -12.10
C TYR A 95 0.40 -2.95 -10.57
N ASN A 96 0.63 -1.79 -9.98
CA ASN A 96 0.55 -1.58 -8.55
C ASN A 96 -0.89 -1.23 -8.15
N LEU A 97 -1.59 -2.23 -7.62
CA LEU A 97 -2.94 -2.12 -7.07
C LEU A 97 -2.95 -1.85 -5.56
N GLY A 98 -1.78 -1.71 -4.93
CA GLY A 98 -1.66 -1.35 -3.52
C GLY A 98 -2.45 -0.10 -3.21
N LEU A 99 -3.17 -0.08 -2.08
CA LEU A 99 -4.05 1.03 -1.74
C LEU A 99 -3.90 1.44 -0.27
N ALA A 100 -3.39 2.66 -0.06
CA ALA A 100 -3.19 3.21 1.27
C ALA A 100 -4.49 3.26 2.10
N GLY A 101 -4.36 2.93 3.39
CA GLY A 101 -5.47 2.93 4.34
C GLY A 101 -6.41 1.73 4.22
N THR A 102 -6.04 0.71 3.46
CA THR A 102 -6.84 -0.50 3.27
C THR A 102 -6.13 -1.75 3.76
N GLY A 103 -6.90 -2.82 3.99
CA GLY A 103 -6.38 -4.14 4.36
C GLY A 103 -6.59 -5.19 3.27
N THR A 104 -6.19 -6.43 3.58
CA THR A 104 -6.17 -7.59 2.66
C THR A 104 -7.46 -7.78 1.84
N MET A 105 -8.63 -7.54 2.42
CA MET A 105 -9.90 -7.76 1.72
C MET A 105 -10.13 -6.82 0.52
N VAL A 106 -9.48 -5.66 0.45
CA VAL A 106 -9.50 -4.83 -0.77
C VAL A 106 -8.76 -5.53 -1.91
N ALA A 107 -7.60 -6.13 -1.65
CA ALA A 107 -6.87 -6.94 -2.64
C ALA A 107 -7.72 -8.11 -3.15
N VAL A 108 -8.45 -8.78 -2.24
CA VAL A 108 -9.41 -9.83 -2.62
C VAL A 108 -10.46 -9.29 -3.58
N GLY A 109 -11.09 -8.15 -3.26
CA GLY A 109 -12.11 -7.52 -4.10
C GLY A 109 -11.56 -7.09 -5.47
N GLN A 110 -10.34 -6.55 -5.51
CA GLN A 110 -9.64 -6.19 -6.75
C GLN A 110 -9.42 -7.40 -7.66
N LEU A 111 -8.85 -8.48 -7.13
CA LEU A 111 -8.59 -9.72 -7.88
C LEU A 111 -9.90 -10.37 -8.35
N GLN A 112 -10.92 -10.42 -7.50
CA GLN A 112 -12.25 -10.92 -7.87
C GLN A 112 -12.90 -10.09 -8.98
N TYR A 113 -12.74 -8.76 -8.95
CA TYR A 113 -13.24 -7.89 -10.00
C TYR A 113 -12.50 -8.11 -11.33
N LEU A 114 -11.17 -8.18 -11.33
CA LEU A 114 -10.38 -8.47 -12.53
C LEU A 114 -10.76 -9.84 -13.12
N ARG A 115 -10.93 -10.83 -12.26
CA ARG A 115 -11.44 -12.15 -12.62
C ARG A 115 -12.81 -12.08 -13.28
N SER A 116 -13.74 -11.28 -12.74
CA SER A 116 -15.07 -11.09 -13.34
C SER A 116 -15.03 -10.49 -14.76
N LEU A 117 -13.90 -9.88 -15.15
CA LEU A 117 -13.65 -9.36 -16.48
C LEU A 117 -12.87 -10.34 -17.38
N GLY A 118 -12.62 -11.56 -16.92
CA GLY A 118 -11.82 -12.58 -17.62
C GLY A 118 -10.31 -12.35 -17.53
N ILE A 119 -9.83 -11.51 -16.59
CA ILE A 119 -8.41 -11.23 -16.39
C ILE A 119 -7.90 -12.12 -15.25
N SER A 120 -7.17 -13.17 -15.61
CA SER A 120 -6.49 -14.04 -14.66
C SER A 120 -5.01 -13.64 -14.52
N PRO A 121 -4.49 -13.45 -13.29
CA PRO A 121 -3.10 -13.05 -13.11
C PRO A 121 -2.11 -14.16 -13.49
N SER A 122 -1.00 -13.79 -14.12
CA SER A 122 0.18 -14.66 -14.23
C SER A 122 1.03 -14.61 -12.94
N ARG A 123 1.03 -13.48 -12.24
CA ARG A 123 1.71 -13.29 -10.96
C ARG A 123 0.92 -12.37 -10.03
N VAL A 124 0.94 -12.69 -8.74
CA VAL A 124 0.47 -11.80 -7.68
C VAL A 124 1.55 -11.69 -6.61
N ILE A 125 1.99 -10.46 -6.30
CA ILE A 125 2.85 -10.18 -5.16
C ILE A 125 2.00 -9.44 -4.12
N ALA A 126 1.68 -10.11 -3.02
CA ALA A 126 0.73 -9.64 -2.01
C ALA A 126 1.41 -9.33 -0.68
N GLY A 127 1.32 -8.07 -0.26
CA GLY A 127 1.80 -7.61 1.04
C GLY A 127 0.79 -7.86 2.16
N LEU A 128 1.24 -8.54 3.22
CA LEU A 128 0.41 -8.89 4.38
C LEU A 128 0.82 -8.05 5.59
N ASP A 129 -0.14 -7.36 6.22
CA ASP A 129 0.12 -6.52 7.39
C ASP A 129 -0.35 -7.17 8.68
N PHE A 130 0.55 -7.25 9.66
CA PHE A 130 0.21 -7.66 11.02
C PHE A 130 -0.88 -6.77 11.65
N HIS A 131 -0.87 -5.47 11.34
CA HIS A 131 -1.80 -4.51 11.93
C HIS A 131 -3.27 -4.77 11.60
N ASP A 132 -3.55 -5.41 10.46
CA ASP A 132 -4.91 -5.72 9.98
C ASP A 132 -5.58 -6.85 10.78
N ALA A 133 -4.76 -7.67 11.44
CA ALA A 133 -5.18 -8.79 12.28
C ALA A 133 -5.32 -8.42 13.77
N LEU A 134 -4.92 -7.20 14.18
CA LEU A 134 -5.01 -6.77 15.57
C LEU A 134 -6.42 -6.26 15.91
N LEU A 135 -7.00 -6.82 16.97
CA LEU A 135 -8.27 -6.40 17.53
C LEU A 135 -8.07 -5.38 18.64
N ALA A 136 -8.89 -4.34 18.67
CA ALA A 136 -9.04 -3.51 19.85
C ALA A 136 -9.77 -4.27 20.98
N PRO A 137 -9.63 -3.86 22.25
CA PRO A 137 -10.39 -4.44 23.35
C PRO A 137 -11.90 -4.41 23.07
N GLY A 138 -12.58 -5.55 23.24
CA GLY A 138 -14.01 -5.69 22.98
C GLY A 138 -14.41 -5.79 21.49
N GLN A 139 -13.47 -5.64 20.56
CA GLN A 139 -13.74 -5.83 19.14
C GLN A 139 -13.87 -7.32 18.82
N GLN A 140 -14.95 -7.71 18.13
CA GLN A 140 -15.08 -9.05 17.59
C GLN A 140 -14.35 -9.18 16.25
N GLY A 141 -13.58 -10.26 16.12
CA GLY A 141 -12.94 -10.66 14.87
C GLY A 141 -13.90 -11.42 13.96
N GLY A 142 -13.38 -11.87 12.82
CA GLY A 142 -14.09 -12.78 11.92
C GLY A 142 -13.93 -12.46 10.44
N ALA A 143 -14.53 -13.31 9.61
CA ALA A 143 -14.46 -13.18 8.16
C ALA A 143 -15.12 -11.87 7.69
N ARG A 144 -14.34 -11.00 7.07
CA ARG A 144 -14.82 -9.77 6.45
C ARG A 144 -15.19 -10.05 5.00
N LYS A 145 -16.20 -9.35 4.49
CA LYS A 145 -16.56 -9.44 3.06
C LYS A 145 -15.62 -8.53 2.25
N PRO A 146 -15.17 -8.96 1.06
CA PRO A 146 -14.45 -8.05 0.17
C PRO A 146 -15.37 -6.89 -0.20
N PRO A 147 -14.86 -5.65 -0.25
CA PRO A 147 -15.63 -4.54 -0.78
C PRO A 147 -15.93 -4.82 -2.25
N VAL A 148 -17.13 -4.44 -2.68
CA VAL A 148 -17.55 -4.60 -4.09
C VAL A 148 -16.78 -3.59 -4.94
N ALA A 149 -15.70 -4.04 -5.56
CA ALA A 149 -14.95 -3.22 -6.50
C ALA A 149 -15.81 -2.92 -7.74
N GLY A 150 -15.89 -1.64 -8.13
CA GLY A 150 -16.66 -1.21 -9.31
C GLY A 150 -18.17 -1.08 -9.10
N ALA A 151 -18.66 -1.02 -7.86
CA ALA A 151 -20.06 -0.64 -7.59
C ALA A 151 -20.32 0.80 -8.09
N GLY A 152 -21.25 0.96 -9.04
CA GLY A 152 -21.56 2.25 -9.67
C GLY A 152 -20.89 2.50 -11.03
N LYS A 153 -20.73 1.45 -11.87
CA LYS A 153 -19.97 1.40 -13.15
C LYS A 153 -19.97 2.67 -14.03
N LEU A 154 -21.04 3.46 -14.04
CA LEU A 154 -21.11 4.72 -14.78
C LEU A 154 -21.00 5.98 -13.90
N GLY A 155 -21.50 5.95 -12.66
CA GLY A 155 -21.59 7.13 -11.79
C GLY A 155 -20.24 7.74 -11.45
N TRP A 156 -19.25 6.90 -11.09
CA TRP A 156 -17.91 7.40 -10.78
C TRP A 156 -17.19 7.98 -12.00
N ARG A 157 -17.46 7.47 -13.21
CA ARG A 157 -16.90 8.02 -14.46
C ARG A 157 -17.50 9.38 -14.78
N VAL A 158 -18.81 9.55 -14.57
CA VAL A 158 -19.49 10.84 -14.70
C VAL A 158 -18.96 11.83 -13.67
N GLU A 159 -18.82 11.43 -12.40
CA GLU A 159 -18.22 12.29 -11.37
C GLU A 159 -16.76 12.64 -11.68
N SER A 160 -15.98 11.71 -12.23
CA SER A 160 -14.59 11.98 -12.66
C SER A 160 -14.49 12.95 -13.85
N LEU A 161 -15.62 13.31 -14.47
CA LEU A 161 -15.68 14.26 -15.58
C LEU A 161 -16.33 15.60 -15.20
N PHE A 162 -17.40 15.56 -14.41
CA PHE A 162 -18.26 16.72 -14.15
C PHE A 162 -18.23 17.25 -12.71
N SER A 163 -17.36 16.72 -11.84
CA SER A 163 -17.25 17.21 -10.46
C SER A 163 -16.30 18.41 -10.31
N LEU A 164 -16.51 19.18 -9.25
CA LEU A 164 -15.59 20.25 -8.86
C LEU A 164 -14.19 19.69 -8.51
N SER A 165 -14.12 18.49 -7.94
CA SER A 165 -12.84 17.79 -7.71
C SER A 165 -12.14 17.46 -9.02
N ALA A 166 -12.85 16.95 -10.03
CA ALA A 166 -12.25 16.68 -11.35
C ALA A 166 -11.68 17.95 -12.00
N LEU A 167 -12.37 19.09 -11.87
CA LEU A 167 -11.86 20.38 -12.36
C LEU A 167 -10.63 20.86 -11.58
N ARG A 168 -10.64 20.72 -10.25
CA ARG A 168 -9.48 21.03 -9.39
C ARG A 168 -8.28 20.17 -9.75
N ASP A 169 -8.49 18.86 -9.93
CA ASP A 169 -7.44 17.92 -10.26
C ASP A 169 -6.92 18.13 -11.69
N ALA A 170 -7.78 18.57 -12.62
CA ALA A 170 -7.35 19.01 -13.95
C ALA A 170 -6.44 20.25 -13.88
N ALA A 171 -6.79 21.25 -13.07
CA ALA A 171 -5.93 22.41 -12.85
C ALA A 171 -4.61 22.03 -12.17
N ALA A 172 -4.65 21.16 -11.15
CA ALA A 172 -3.46 20.63 -10.49
C ALA A 172 -2.56 19.86 -11.46
N THR A 173 -3.15 19.08 -12.37
CA THR A 173 -2.42 18.35 -13.43
C THR A 173 -1.61 19.33 -14.28
N PHE A 174 -2.19 20.41 -14.78
CA PHE A 174 -1.42 21.39 -15.56
C PHE A 174 -0.34 22.09 -14.73
N ALA A 175 -0.63 22.42 -13.47
CA ALA A 175 0.26 23.18 -12.62
C ALA A 175 1.47 22.39 -12.09
N MET A 176 1.32 21.07 -11.88
CA MET A 176 2.36 20.25 -11.24
C MET A 176 3.49 19.81 -12.17
N GLN A 177 3.36 19.99 -13.48
CA GLN A 177 4.29 19.40 -14.44
C GLN A 177 5.74 19.87 -14.21
N GLY A 178 6.65 18.92 -14.00
CA GLY A 178 8.07 19.18 -13.75
C GLY A 178 8.40 19.50 -12.29
N ASP A 179 7.42 19.50 -11.39
CA ASP A 179 7.65 19.59 -9.95
C ASP A 179 8.09 18.23 -9.39
N ARG A 180 9.38 18.14 -9.05
CA ARG A 180 10.00 16.93 -8.51
C ARG A 180 9.52 16.55 -7.11
N GLU A 181 8.77 17.41 -6.44
CA GLU A 181 8.25 17.20 -5.08
C GLU A 181 6.72 17.12 -5.04
N ALA A 182 6.06 17.15 -6.20
CA ALA A 182 4.61 17.04 -6.25
C ALA A 182 4.13 15.64 -5.86
N GLU A 183 3.02 15.58 -5.12
CA GLU A 183 2.32 14.33 -4.85
C GLU A 183 1.72 13.80 -6.16
N THR A 184 2.18 12.62 -6.59
CA THR A 184 1.90 12.07 -7.92
C THR A 184 1.65 10.57 -7.87
N MET A 185 0.94 10.06 -8.86
CA MET A 185 0.80 8.61 -9.10
C MET A 185 1.25 8.28 -10.52
N THR A 186 2.13 7.28 -10.66
CA THR A 186 2.55 6.82 -11.99
C THR A 186 1.39 6.17 -12.72
N GLU A 187 1.51 6.02 -14.04
CA GLU A 187 0.49 5.39 -14.87
C GLU A 187 0.15 3.95 -14.44
N ARG A 188 1.14 3.25 -13.86
CA ARG A 188 0.99 1.88 -13.34
C ARG A 188 0.71 1.82 -11.84
N GLY A 189 0.39 2.95 -11.21
CA GLY A 189 -0.21 2.99 -9.87
C GLY A 189 0.76 3.13 -8.69
N LEU A 190 2.06 3.35 -8.93
CA LEU A 190 3.03 3.67 -7.89
C LEU A 190 2.81 5.11 -7.39
N ASN A 191 2.79 5.30 -6.08
CA ASN A 191 2.90 6.64 -5.47
C ASN A 191 4.28 6.75 -4.79
N PRO A 192 5.27 7.39 -5.41
CA PRO A 192 6.65 7.38 -4.90
C PRO A 192 6.85 8.26 -3.66
N LEU A 193 5.81 8.95 -3.18
CA LEU A 193 5.84 9.92 -2.08
C LEU A 193 6.88 11.04 -2.26
N HIS A 194 7.05 11.58 -3.46
CA HIS A 194 8.00 12.68 -3.71
C HIS A 194 7.79 13.91 -2.80
N GLN A 195 6.56 14.15 -2.34
CA GLN A 195 6.25 15.21 -1.37
C GLN A 195 6.95 15.03 -0.02
N TYR A 196 7.40 13.81 0.33
CA TYR A 196 8.24 13.61 1.51
C TYR A 196 9.61 14.27 1.39
N ILE A 197 10.12 14.50 0.17
CA ILE A 197 11.38 15.24 -0.02
C ILE A 197 11.29 16.63 0.59
N LYS A 198 10.13 17.30 0.41
CA LYS A 198 9.85 18.59 1.02
C LYS A 198 9.82 18.50 2.54
N PHE A 199 9.11 17.53 3.12
CA PHE A 199 9.06 17.31 4.56
C PHE A 199 10.44 17.03 5.15
N VAL A 200 11.22 16.18 4.50
CA VAL A 200 12.60 15.85 4.90
C VAL A 200 13.49 17.08 4.86
N ARG A 201 13.36 17.96 3.86
CA ARG A 201 14.14 19.21 3.77
C ARG A 201 13.85 20.16 4.94
N TYR A 202 12.58 20.29 5.36
CA TYR A 202 12.19 21.23 6.41
C TYR A 202 12.29 20.66 7.83
N ASP A 203 11.85 19.42 8.03
CA ASP A 203 11.76 18.80 9.35
C ASP A 203 12.92 17.85 9.67
N GLY A 204 13.55 17.29 8.64
CA GLY A 204 14.55 16.22 8.78
C GLY A 204 13.93 14.87 9.13
N TYR A 205 14.65 13.78 8.81
CA TYR A 205 14.17 12.42 9.07
C TYR A 205 13.88 12.16 10.55
N TYR A 206 14.68 12.73 11.47
CA TYR A 206 14.46 12.54 12.90
C TYR A 206 13.02 12.85 13.32
N LYS A 207 12.51 14.04 12.96
CA LYS A 207 11.17 14.47 13.36
C LYS A 207 10.07 13.61 12.73
N ILE A 208 10.23 13.26 11.45
CA ILE A 208 9.26 12.44 10.71
C ILE A 208 9.17 11.04 11.33
N PHE A 209 10.30 10.38 11.55
CA PHE A 209 10.34 9.07 12.23
C PHE A 209 9.78 9.16 13.65
N ARG A 210 10.19 10.17 14.42
CA ARG A 210 9.73 10.36 15.80
C ARG A 210 8.21 10.54 15.88
N GLN A 211 7.65 11.40 15.02
CA GLN A 211 6.22 11.64 14.99
C GLN A 211 5.46 10.33 14.69
N ARG A 212 5.89 9.59 13.66
CA ARG A 212 5.22 8.32 13.34
C ARG A 212 5.39 7.28 14.43
N ALA A 213 6.55 7.21 15.07
CA ALA A 213 6.79 6.31 16.20
C ALA A 213 5.86 6.63 17.38
N GLU A 214 5.57 7.91 17.66
CA GLU A 214 4.60 8.34 18.67
C GLU A 214 3.17 7.89 18.32
N GLU A 215 2.74 8.08 17.07
CA GLU A 215 1.43 7.63 16.57
C GLU A 215 1.29 6.09 16.66
N ASN A 216 2.34 5.37 16.23
CA ASN A 216 2.38 3.91 16.27
C ASN A 216 2.37 3.38 17.69
N ALA A 217 3.16 3.96 18.61
CA ALA A 217 3.16 3.58 20.01
C ALA A 217 1.77 3.76 20.64
N ALA A 218 1.10 4.88 20.38
CA ALA A 218 -0.27 5.13 20.86
C ALA A 218 -1.26 4.10 20.31
N SER A 219 -1.20 3.80 19.02
CA SER A 219 -2.05 2.79 18.37
C SER A 219 -1.82 1.39 18.95
N LEU A 220 -0.55 0.98 19.12
CA LEU A 220 -0.18 -0.34 19.65
C LEU A 220 -0.61 -0.48 21.11
N VAL A 221 -0.36 0.52 21.96
CA VAL A 221 -0.81 0.50 23.36
C VAL A 221 -2.33 0.38 23.46
N LYS A 222 -3.09 1.09 22.61
CA LYS A 222 -4.55 0.99 22.59
C LYS A 222 -5.03 -0.43 22.21
N LYS A 223 -4.32 -1.12 21.32
CA LYS A 223 -4.65 -2.48 20.86
C LYS A 223 -4.04 -3.59 21.73
N ALA A 224 -3.05 -3.30 22.57
CA ALA A 224 -2.34 -4.28 23.38
C ALA A 224 -3.28 -5.13 24.26
N PRO A 225 -4.30 -4.57 24.94
CA PRO A 225 -5.22 -5.39 25.75
C PRO A 225 -6.20 -6.23 24.91
N GLY A 226 -6.27 -6.01 23.60
CA GLY A 226 -7.08 -6.81 22.68
C GLY A 226 -6.43 -8.15 22.32
N GLY A 227 -6.69 -8.65 21.12
CA GLY A 227 -6.20 -9.96 20.67
C GLY A 227 -5.83 -9.99 19.19
N LEU A 228 -5.45 -11.19 18.73
CA LEU A 228 -5.24 -11.48 17.31
C LEU A 228 -6.52 -12.09 16.73
N ASP A 229 -7.01 -11.53 15.63
CA ASP A 229 -8.16 -12.03 14.87
C ASP A 229 -7.80 -13.30 14.08
N ARG A 230 -7.60 -14.42 14.78
CA ARG A 230 -7.14 -15.68 14.16
C ARG A 230 -8.10 -16.18 13.09
N GLN A 231 -9.40 -16.12 13.36
CA GLN A 231 -10.42 -16.60 12.42
C GLN A 231 -10.54 -15.68 11.21
N GLY A 232 -10.57 -14.36 11.42
CA GLY A 232 -10.57 -13.38 10.35
C GLY A 232 -9.33 -13.53 9.48
N LEU A 233 -8.14 -13.55 10.08
CA LEU A 233 -6.87 -13.73 9.36
C LEU A 233 -6.88 -14.96 8.45
N ARG A 234 -7.30 -16.12 8.96
CA ARG A 234 -7.38 -17.34 8.13
C ARG A 234 -8.36 -17.18 6.97
N ALA A 235 -9.53 -16.61 7.23
CA ALA A 235 -10.54 -16.39 6.20
C ALA A 235 -10.05 -15.40 5.12
N GLU A 236 -9.40 -14.30 5.53
CA GLU A 236 -8.85 -13.30 4.62
C GLU A 236 -7.72 -13.86 3.75
N LEU A 237 -6.78 -14.60 4.34
CA LEU A 237 -5.69 -15.26 3.61
C LEU A 237 -6.23 -16.29 2.62
N ARG A 238 -7.19 -17.11 3.05
CA ARG A 238 -7.86 -18.07 2.17
C ARG A 238 -8.51 -17.38 0.98
N ALA A 239 -9.28 -16.32 1.23
CA ALA A 239 -9.94 -15.55 0.18
C ALA A 239 -8.94 -14.88 -0.79
N LEU A 240 -7.80 -14.39 -0.29
CA LEU A 240 -6.73 -13.83 -1.11
C LEU A 240 -6.12 -14.87 -2.03
N VAL A 241 -5.75 -16.03 -1.50
CA VAL A 241 -5.15 -17.10 -2.30
C VAL A 241 -6.16 -17.64 -3.31
N ASP A 242 -7.41 -17.87 -2.89
CA ASP A 242 -8.46 -18.33 -3.80
C ASP A 242 -8.70 -17.31 -4.93
N ALA A 243 -8.74 -16.01 -4.62
CA ALA A 243 -8.91 -14.95 -5.63
C ALA A 243 -7.74 -14.86 -6.62
N ALA A 244 -6.52 -15.21 -6.19
CA ALA A 244 -5.34 -15.22 -7.05
C ALA A 244 -5.22 -16.49 -7.91
N ALA A 245 -5.52 -17.67 -7.34
CA ALA A 245 -5.16 -18.96 -7.92
C ALA A 245 -6.30 -19.73 -8.60
N SER A 246 -7.57 -19.35 -8.41
CA SER A 246 -8.72 -20.12 -8.92
C SER A 246 -8.72 -20.32 -10.44
N ASP A 247 -8.30 -19.30 -11.21
CA ASP A 247 -8.53 -19.24 -12.65
C ASP A 247 -7.25 -19.44 -13.48
N ASN A 248 -6.08 -19.38 -12.83
CA ASN A 248 -4.81 -19.72 -13.43
C ASN A 248 -4.08 -20.72 -12.53
N PRO A 249 -4.16 -22.02 -12.85
CA PRO A 249 -3.49 -23.05 -12.07
C PRO A 249 -1.98 -22.85 -11.94
N GLY A 250 -1.33 -22.17 -12.89
CA GLY A 250 0.10 -21.89 -12.88
C GLY A 250 0.50 -20.53 -12.32
N VAL A 251 -0.38 -19.84 -11.57
CA VAL A 251 -0.07 -18.51 -11.01
C VAL A 251 1.17 -18.54 -10.12
N ASP A 252 2.01 -17.52 -10.25
CA ASP A 252 3.11 -17.23 -9.32
C ASP A 252 2.60 -16.31 -8.19
N LEU A 253 2.29 -16.87 -7.03
CA LEU A 253 1.77 -16.14 -5.87
C LEU A 253 2.85 -15.98 -4.80
N ARG A 254 3.32 -14.74 -4.62
CA ARG A 254 4.28 -14.34 -3.60
C ARG A 254 3.58 -13.58 -2.49
N LEU A 255 3.42 -14.21 -1.33
CA LEU A 255 2.95 -13.54 -0.11
C LEU A 255 4.18 -12.96 0.61
N MET A 256 4.11 -11.73 1.10
CA MET A 256 5.23 -11.12 1.80
C MET A 256 4.84 -10.55 3.15
N VAL A 257 5.65 -10.85 4.16
CA VAL A 257 5.72 -10.08 5.40
C VAL A 257 6.55 -8.84 5.12
N TYR A 258 6.02 -7.66 5.44
CA TYR A 258 6.67 -6.40 5.09
C TYR A 258 8.06 -6.23 5.75
N ALA A 259 8.92 -5.47 5.07
CA ALA A 259 10.14 -4.92 5.65
C ALA A 259 9.80 -3.77 6.60
N TYR A 260 9.50 -4.09 7.86
CA TYR A 260 9.33 -3.08 8.90
C TYR A 260 10.71 -2.54 9.32
N HIS A 261 10.84 -1.23 9.49
CA HIS A 261 12.03 -0.65 10.09
C HIS A 261 12.20 -1.12 11.54
N ALA A 262 13.44 -1.22 12.01
CA ALA A 262 13.79 -1.66 13.36
C ALA A 262 13.05 -0.89 14.47
N GLN A 263 12.80 0.41 14.27
CA GLN A 263 12.02 1.24 15.21
C GLN A 263 10.60 0.70 15.40
N MET A 264 9.94 0.22 14.34
CA MET A 264 8.59 -0.36 14.44
C MET A 264 8.61 -1.70 15.16
N LEU A 265 9.60 -2.54 14.88
CA LEU A 265 9.76 -3.84 15.54
C LEU A 265 10.14 -3.69 17.02
N ALA A 266 10.96 -2.70 17.37
CA ALA A 266 11.24 -2.33 18.76
C ALA A 266 9.98 -1.85 19.48
N LEU A 267 9.06 -1.14 18.80
CA LEU A 267 7.76 -0.81 19.37
C LEU A 267 6.89 -2.06 19.58
N TYR A 268 6.97 -3.07 18.71
CA TYR A 268 6.29 -4.36 18.96
C TYR A 268 6.84 -5.07 20.20
N GLU A 269 8.17 -5.12 20.37
CA GLU A 269 8.80 -5.66 21.59
C GLU A 269 8.32 -4.89 22.83
N ALA A 270 8.47 -3.56 22.83
CA ALA A 270 8.15 -2.71 23.96
C ALA A 270 6.65 -2.73 24.36
N SER A 271 5.75 -2.96 23.40
CA SER A 271 4.31 -3.04 23.63
C SER A 271 3.78 -4.46 23.90
N GLY A 272 4.65 -5.47 23.92
CA GLY A 272 4.25 -6.87 24.12
C GLY A 272 3.58 -7.52 22.91
N MET A 273 3.67 -6.90 21.72
CA MET A 273 3.07 -7.41 20.49
C MET A 273 3.88 -8.50 19.80
N TRP A 274 5.16 -8.67 20.17
CA TRP A 274 6.07 -9.61 19.50
C TRP A 274 5.52 -11.04 19.40
N GLN A 275 4.99 -11.59 20.49
CA GLN A 275 4.42 -12.94 20.49
C GLN A 275 3.23 -13.07 19.51
N ARG A 276 2.41 -12.03 19.39
CA ARG A 276 1.29 -12.00 18.42
C ARG A 276 1.78 -11.87 16.99
N PHE A 277 2.87 -11.15 16.77
CA PHE A 277 3.51 -11.04 15.46
C PHE A 277 4.05 -12.41 15.01
N GLU A 278 4.72 -13.15 15.90
CA GLU A 278 5.18 -14.52 15.60
C GLU A 278 4.02 -15.49 15.37
N GLU A 279 2.96 -15.40 16.18
CA GLU A 279 1.75 -16.19 15.97
C GLU A 279 1.09 -15.88 14.62
N TRP A 280 0.99 -14.60 14.26
CA TRP A 280 0.48 -14.17 12.97
C TRP A 280 1.29 -14.76 11.81
N LYS A 281 2.64 -14.73 11.88
CA LYS A 281 3.51 -15.37 10.86
C LYS A 281 3.21 -16.86 10.73
N ARG A 282 3.07 -17.57 11.85
CA ARG A 282 2.71 -19.01 11.83
C ARG A 282 1.37 -19.26 11.13
N ILE A 283 0.33 -18.45 11.39
CA ILE A 283 -0.98 -18.58 10.73
C ILE A 283 -0.86 -18.35 9.21
N VAL A 284 -0.07 -17.35 8.79
CA VAL A 284 0.21 -17.10 7.36
C VAL A 284 0.81 -18.34 6.70
N LEU A 285 1.79 -18.98 7.34
CA LEU A 285 2.45 -20.18 6.81
C LEU A 285 1.53 -21.39 6.77
N GLU A 286 0.68 -21.58 7.78
CA GLU A 286 -0.31 -22.66 7.81
C GLU A 286 -1.34 -22.52 6.68
N GLU A 287 -1.88 -21.31 6.44
CA GLU A 287 -2.80 -21.10 5.31
C GLU A 287 -2.10 -21.22 3.96
N ALA A 288 -0.83 -20.78 3.85
CA ALA A 288 -0.04 -20.98 2.63
C ALA A 288 0.21 -22.47 2.34
N GLN A 289 0.51 -23.28 3.37
CA GLN A 289 0.65 -24.73 3.21
C GLN A 289 -0.68 -25.38 2.81
N ALA A 290 -1.79 -25.02 3.46
CA ALA A 290 -3.11 -25.52 3.09
C ALA A 290 -3.50 -25.13 1.65
N ALA A 291 -3.10 -23.94 1.21
CA ALA A 291 -3.34 -23.48 -0.15
C ALA A 291 -2.52 -24.25 -1.20
N ARG A 292 -1.26 -24.61 -0.92
CA ARG A 292 -0.46 -25.46 -1.83
C ARG A 292 -1.11 -26.82 -2.06
N THR A 293 -1.77 -27.38 -1.05
CA THR A 293 -2.56 -28.61 -1.22
C THR A 293 -3.80 -28.38 -2.09
N ARG A 294 -4.46 -27.22 -1.96
CA ARG A 294 -5.67 -26.86 -2.73
C ARG A 294 -5.37 -26.53 -4.18
N TYR A 295 -4.22 -25.90 -4.45
CA TYR A 295 -3.78 -25.47 -5.78
C TYR A 295 -2.38 -26.02 -6.07
N PRO A 296 -2.24 -27.33 -6.35
CA PRO A 296 -0.95 -28.00 -6.46
C PRO A 296 -0.09 -27.53 -7.65
N GLN A 297 -0.69 -26.87 -8.64
CA GLN A 297 0.03 -26.32 -9.80
C GLN A 297 0.49 -24.87 -9.56
N ALA A 298 -0.05 -24.19 -8.55
CA ALA A 298 0.27 -22.79 -8.27
C ALA A 298 1.60 -22.70 -7.52
N GLN A 299 2.43 -21.72 -7.88
CA GLN A 299 3.68 -21.46 -7.18
C GLN A 299 3.42 -20.49 -6.03
N ILE A 300 3.17 -21.03 -4.84
CA ILE A 300 2.86 -20.22 -3.64
C ILE A 300 4.09 -20.15 -2.74
N THR A 301 4.66 -18.96 -2.57
CA THR A 301 5.81 -18.71 -1.68
C THR A 301 5.48 -17.62 -0.67
N VAL A 302 5.90 -17.81 0.57
CA VAL A 302 5.85 -16.76 1.61
C VAL A 302 7.27 -16.25 1.77
N HIS A 303 7.46 -14.93 1.68
CA HIS A 303 8.75 -14.28 1.90
C HIS A 303 8.71 -13.47 3.19
N ASP A 304 9.74 -13.59 4.02
CA ASP A 304 9.88 -12.79 5.23
C ASP A 304 10.94 -11.70 5.06
N PHE A 305 10.48 -10.45 5.04
CA PHE A 305 11.36 -9.27 5.05
C PHE A 305 11.44 -8.60 6.42
N SER A 306 10.83 -9.19 7.45
CA SER A 306 10.97 -8.73 8.84
C SER A 306 12.30 -9.16 9.45
N GLY A 307 12.64 -8.52 10.56
CA GLY A 307 13.91 -8.70 11.25
C GLY A 307 14.62 -7.37 11.46
N PHE A 308 15.87 -7.45 11.90
CA PHE A 308 16.68 -6.29 12.27
C PHE A 308 18.00 -6.26 11.48
N GLY A 309 18.03 -6.93 10.33
CA GLY A 309 19.19 -6.97 9.44
C GLY A 309 19.53 -5.61 8.82
N GLU A 310 20.52 -5.61 7.92
CA GLU A 310 21.10 -4.39 7.32
C GLU A 310 20.08 -3.40 6.78
N PHE A 311 19.03 -3.90 6.09
CA PHE A 311 17.97 -3.04 5.55
C PHE A 311 17.08 -2.48 6.66
N ASN A 312 16.58 -3.34 7.56
CA ASN A 312 15.62 -2.96 8.58
C ASN A 312 16.23 -2.07 9.67
N CYS A 313 17.50 -2.27 10.02
CA CYS A 313 18.24 -1.50 11.01
C CYS A 313 19.00 -0.32 10.38
N GLU A 314 18.37 0.36 9.43
CA GLU A 314 18.90 1.62 8.88
C GLU A 314 19.04 2.67 10.01
N ALA A 315 20.14 3.42 10.00
CA ALA A 315 20.33 4.47 11.00
C ALA A 315 19.41 5.68 10.71
N ILE A 316 18.64 6.11 11.71
CA ILE A 316 17.85 7.34 11.62
C ILE A 316 18.78 8.53 11.89
N PRO A 317 18.88 9.52 10.98
CA PRO A 317 19.64 10.74 11.25
C PRO A 317 19.16 11.42 12.53
N GLY A 318 20.08 11.77 13.43
CA GLY A 318 19.76 12.45 14.69
C GLY A 318 19.22 13.88 14.50
N PRO A 319 18.66 14.50 15.56
CA PRO A 319 17.92 15.77 15.48
C PRO A 319 18.70 16.96 14.90
N ASN A 320 20.03 16.95 15.04
CA ASN A 320 20.92 18.01 14.57
C ASN A 320 21.84 17.56 13.42
N ARG A 321 21.56 16.42 12.79
CA ARG A 321 22.36 15.90 11.67
C ARG A 321 21.61 16.05 10.36
N LYS A 322 22.23 16.73 9.40
CA LYS A 322 21.81 16.64 7.99
C LYS A 322 22.21 15.25 7.50
N GLY A 323 21.24 14.36 7.34
CA GLY A 323 21.44 13.02 6.84
C GLY A 323 20.21 12.55 6.10
N THR A 324 20.39 11.55 5.23
CA THR A 324 19.31 10.93 4.48
C THR A 324 19.25 9.45 4.79
N THR A 325 18.05 8.90 4.87
CA THR A 325 17.85 7.46 4.74
C THR A 325 17.89 7.06 3.27
N HIS A 326 18.35 5.85 2.99
CA HIS A 326 18.30 5.21 1.69
C HIS A 326 17.07 4.32 1.53
N TRP A 327 16.64 3.61 2.59
CA TRP A 327 15.61 2.58 2.49
C TRP A 327 14.21 3.00 2.91
N TYR A 328 14.08 3.91 3.88
CA TYR A 328 12.78 4.27 4.46
C TYR A 328 12.45 5.74 4.37
N TRP A 329 11.20 6.08 4.06
CA TRP A 329 10.66 7.42 4.29
C TRP A 329 10.46 7.67 5.79
N GLU A 330 9.89 6.66 6.45
CA GLU A 330 9.67 6.55 7.88
C GLU A 330 9.50 5.06 8.25
N ALA A 331 9.42 4.72 9.54
CA ALA A 331 9.45 3.34 10.03
C ALA A 331 8.39 2.38 9.42
N GLY A 332 7.28 2.93 8.92
CA GLY A 332 6.18 2.23 8.28
C GLY A 332 6.18 2.26 6.75
N HIS A 333 6.97 3.11 6.09
CA HIS A 333 6.97 3.26 4.62
C HIS A 333 8.37 3.17 4.04
N GLN A 334 8.64 2.07 3.33
CA GLN A 334 9.85 1.92 2.56
C GLN A 334 9.82 2.70 1.24
N LYS A 335 11.01 3.06 0.74
CA LYS A 335 11.22 3.69 -0.56
C LYS A 335 11.23 2.65 -1.67
N PRO A 336 10.99 3.07 -2.94
CA PRO A 336 11.17 2.20 -4.11
C PRO A 336 12.51 1.47 -4.16
N ALA A 337 13.59 2.08 -3.67
CA ALA A 337 14.90 1.46 -3.58
C ALA A 337 14.89 0.14 -2.76
N LEU A 338 14.19 0.10 -1.62
CA LEU A 338 14.06 -1.14 -0.85
C LEU A 338 13.12 -2.13 -1.55
N GLY A 339 12.08 -1.64 -2.24
CA GLY A 339 11.21 -2.50 -3.05
C GLY A 339 11.97 -3.25 -4.14
N GLU A 340 12.92 -2.60 -4.83
CA GLU A 340 13.80 -3.26 -5.81
C GLU A 340 14.62 -4.39 -5.16
N GLU A 341 15.13 -4.15 -3.95
CA GLU A 341 15.87 -5.14 -3.16
C GLU A 341 15.01 -6.36 -2.78
N MET A 342 13.74 -6.09 -2.44
CA MET A 342 12.73 -7.10 -2.14
C MET A 342 12.34 -7.90 -3.40
N LEU A 343 12.08 -7.21 -4.52
CA LEU A 343 11.78 -7.84 -5.80
C LEU A 343 12.93 -8.74 -6.25
N ARG A 344 14.19 -8.30 -6.09
CA ARG A 344 15.35 -9.10 -6.47
C ARG A 344 15.38 -10.43 -5.72
N ARG A 345 15.08 -10.43 -4.42
CA ARG A 345 15.02 -11.64 -3.60
C ARG A 345 13.84 -12.54 -3.94
N MET A 346 12.69 -11.96 -4.26
CA MET A 346 11.53 -12.78 -4.64
C MET A 346 11.71 -13.42 -6.01
N LEU A 347 12.26 -12.68 -6.98
CA LEU A 347 12.17 -13.03 -8.40
C LEU A 347 13.48 -13.54 -9.02
N ALA A 348 14.65 -13.13 -8.51
CA ALA A 348 15.95 -13.62 -9.00
C ALA A 348 16.47 -14.86 -8.23
N GLY A 349 15.71 -15.33 -7.24
CA GLY A 349 16.05 -16.47 -6.38
C GLY A 349 15.96 -16.09 -4.91
N ALA A 350 15.16 -16.85 -4.15
CA ALA A 350 14.98 -16.60 -2.73
C ALA A 350 16.29 -16.89 -1.96
N PRO A 351 16.73 -15.97 -1.08
CA PRO A 351 17.81 -16.27 -0.15
C PRO A 351 17.47 -17.47 0.73
N GLN A 352 18.47 -18.28 1.05
CA GLN A 352 18.32 -19.37 2.01
C GLN A 352 18.28 -18.87 3.44
N ASP A 353 18.92 -17.74 3.72
CA ASP A 353 18.97 -17.05 5.00
C ASP A 353 18.92 -15.53 4.78
N GLY A 354 18.70 -14.78 5.85
CA GLY A 354 18.69 -13.32 5.79
C GLY A 354 17.37 -12.67 5.34
N PHE A 355 17.48 -11.40 4.95
CA PHE A 355 16.38 -10.58 4.45
C PHE A 355 15.73 -11.22 3.21
N GLY A 356 14.41 -11.43 3.22
CA GLY A 356 13.62 -11.96 2.10
C GLY A 356 13.63 -13.48 1.94
N MET A 357 14.09 -14.21 2.97
CA MET A 357 14.07 -15.67 3.04
C MET A 357 12.68 -16.24 2.68
N ALA A 358 12.66 -17.32 1.90
CA ALA A 358 11.43 -18.07 1.67
C ALA A 358 11.05 -18.87 2.93
N LEU A 359 9.94 -18.48 3.55
CA LEU A 359 9.51 -18.98 4.83
C LEU A 359 8.50 -20.14 4.69
N THR A 360 8.67 -21.15 5.54
CA THR A 360 7.83 -22.35 5.68
C THR A 360 7.72 -22.69 7.16
N LEU A 361 6.81 -23.62 7.52
CA LEU A 361 6.78 -24.12 8.90
C LEU A 361 8.06 -24.85 9.30
N GLN A 362 8.83 -25.38 8.35
CA GLN A 362 10.05 -26.15 8.62
C GLN A 362 11.24 -25.28 9.03
N ASN A 363 11.34 -24.06 8.50
CA ASN A 363 12.43 -23.12 8.77
C ASN A 363 12.00 -21.93 9.64
N LEU A 364 10.80 -21.97 10.24
CA LEU A 364 10.32 -20.91 11.12
C LEU A 364 11.23 -20.69 12.34
N GLU A 365 11.81 -21.75 12.89
CA GLU A 365 12.74 -21.62 14.02
C GLU A 365 14.08 -21.03 13.60
N GLN A 366 14.57 -21.38 12.41
CA GLN A 366 15.76 -20.74 11.84
C GLN A 366 15.54 -19.24 11.62
N ASP A 367 14.35 -18.86 11.14
CA ASP A 367 13.97 -17.45 10.97
C ASP A 367 13.95 -16.70 12.31
N ARG A 368 13.44 -17.32 13.38
CA ARG A 368 13.48 -16.73 14.74
C ARG A 368 14.91 -16.52 15.23
N GLN A 369 15.77 -17.51 15.06
CA GLN A 369 17.18 -17.41 15.45
C GLN A 369 17.90 -16.31 14.67
N ARG A 370 17.64 -16.21 13.35
CA ARG A 370 18.13 -15.12 12.51
C ARG A 370 17.68 -13.76 13.04
N ILE A 371 16.38 -13.57 13.27
CA ILE A 371 15.82 -12.31 13.76
C ILE A 371 16.39 -11.95 15.14
N ALA A 372 16.57 -12.93 16.04
CA ALA A 372 17.16 -12.69 17.36
C ALA A 372 18.63 -12.24 17.26
N ALA A 373 19.42 -12.87 16.39
CA ALA A 373 20.82 -12.49 16.15
C ALA A 373 20.92 -11.07 15.54
N GLU A 374 20.12 -10.80 14.51
CA GLU A 374 20.00 -9.46 13.91
C GLU A 374 19.59 -8.41 14.95
N ARG A 375 18.62 -8.74 15.82
CA ARG A 375 18.13 -7.85 16.88
C ARG A 375 19.22 -7.53 17.89
N ALA A 376 20.02 -8.51 18.29
CA ALA A 376 21.14 -8.30 19.20
C ALA A 376 22.19 -7.36 18.57
N ALA A 377 22.55 -7.57 17.30
CA ALA A 377 23.47 -6.72 16.57
C ALA A 377 22.94 -5.28 16.40
N CYS A 378 21.68 -5.14 15.99
CA CYS A 378 21.03 -3.84 15.83
C CYS A 378 20.94 -3.06 17.15
N ALA A 379 20.60 -3.75 18.26
CA ALA A 379 20.54 -3.13 19.59
C ALA A 379 21.92 -2.69 20.11
N ALA A 380 22.98 -3.44 19.79
CA ALA A 380 24.35 -3.04 20.11
C ALA A 380 24.78 -1.81 19.29
N ALA A 381 24.41 -1.74 18.01
CA ALA A 381 24.75 -0.62 17.12
C ALA A 381 23.92 0.64 17.39
N GLN A 382 22.64 0.49 17.76
CA GLN A 382 21.67 1.56 17.91
C GLN A 382 20.86 1.45 19.23
N PRO A 383 21.50 1.46 20.42
CA PRO A 383 20.81 1.25 21.69
C PRO A 383 19.74 2.31 21.98
N ALA A 384 19.94 3.54 21.49
CA ALA A 384 19.00 4.64 21.65
C ALA A 384 17.64 4.36 20.98
N LEU A 385 17.61 3.66 19.84
CA LEU A 385 16.38 3.34 19.12
C LEU A 385 15.45 2.44 19.96
N PHE A 386 16.02 1.45 20.64
CA PHE A 386 15.26 0.53 21.49
C PHE A 386 14.82 1.22 22.80
N ALA A 387 15.71 2.01 23.42
CA ALA A 387 15.36 2.79 24.60
C ALA A 387 14.22 3.79 24.31
N GLU A 388 14.27 4.44 23.15
CA GLU A 388 13.23 5.35 22.67
C GLU A 388 11.89 4.62 22.48
N ALA A 389 11.88 3.44 21.88
CA ALA A 389 10.68 2.64 21.69
C ALA A 389 9.99 2.30 23.04
N HIS A 390 10.77 1.89 24.04
CA HIS A 390 10.27 1.67 25.40
C HIS A 390 9.70 2.95 26.04
N GLU A 391 10.40 4.09 25.89
CA GLU A 391 9.94 5.36 26.42
C GLU A 391 8.61 5.80 25.79
N LEU A 392 8.49 5.64 24.48
CA LEU A 392 7.31 5.96 23.69
C LEU A 392 6.09 5.14 24.13
N VAL A 393 6.25 3.82 24.23
CA VAL A 393 5.19 2.93 24.70
C VAL A 393 4.77 3.28 26.14
N ALA A 394 5.74 3.49 27.04
CA ALA A 394 5.44 3.86 28.43
C ALA A 394 4.71 5.21 28.52
N ARG A 395 5.11 6.19 27.69
CA ARG A 395 4.45 7.51 27.60
C ARG A 395 3.02 7.37 27.08
N ALA A 396 2.80 6.57 26.04
CA ALA A 396 1.48 6.30 25.49
C ALA A 396 0.56 5.62 26.51
N ALA A 397 1.07 4.62 27.25
CA ALA A 397 0.33 3.93 28.31
C ALA A 397 -0.11 4.89 29.43
N ARG A 398 0.81 5.76 29.90
CA ARG A 398 0.47 6.78 30.91
C ARG A 398 -0.59 7.77 30.42
N ARG A 399 -0.56 8.17 29.15
CA ARG A 399 -1.57 9.07 28.56
C ARG A 399 -2.94 8.39 28.49
N LEU A 400 -2.99 7.13 28.06
CA LEU A 400 -4.24 6.37 27.98
C LEU A 400 -4.88 6.17 29.35
N GLY A 401 -4.08 5.86 30.38
CA GLY A 401 -4.57 5.67 31.76
C GLY A 401 -4.99 6.94 32.50
N LYS A 402 -4.61 8.14 32.02
CA LYS A 402 -5.09 9.43 32.55
C LYS A 402 -6.38 9.91 31.89
N GLY A 403 -6.77 9.31 30.77
CA GLY A 403 -7.98 9.64 30.01
C GLY A 403 -9.14 8.67 30.23
N GLN A 404 -8.92 7.62 31.04
CA GLN A 404 -9.96 6.80 31.67
C GLN A 404 -10.21 7.35 33.07
#